data_AF-A0A1G8CRU0-F1
#
_entry.id   AF-A0A1G8CRU0-F1
#
_cell.length_a   1.000
_cell.length_b   1.000
_cell.length_c   1.000
_cell.angle_alpha   90.00
_cell.angle_beta   90.00
_cell.angle_gamma   90.00
#
_symmetry.space_group_name_H-M   'P 1'
#
loop_
_entity.id
_entity.type
_entity.pdbx_description
1 polymer ?
#
loop_
_entity_poly.entity_id
_entity_poly.type
_entity_poly.pdbx_seq_one_letter_code
_entity_poly.pdbx_strand_id
1 'polypeptide(L)' 'MRVLVYFRSGASQVFIIPQDIPTIEFRRVAEAVGGCLHRVEFIQKEVKLQKLNKSC' A
#
# COMPACT_ATOMS: atom_id res chain seq x y z
N MET A 1 -2.93 -1.53 5.57
CA MET A 1 -3.09 -1.75 4.11
C MET A 1 -1.87 -2.45 3.53
N ARG A 2 -2.03 -3.18 2.42
CA ARG A 2 -0.91 -3.82 1.72
C ARG A 2 -0.51 -2.95 0.53
N VAL A 3 0.78 -2.69 0.42
CA VAL A 3 1.33 -1.82 -0.63
C VAL A 3 2.51 -2.54 -1.28
N LEU A 4 2.48 -2.71 -2.60
CA LEU A 4 3.59 -3.24 -3.37
C LEU A 4 4.47 -2.08 -3.85
N VAL A 5 5.75 -2.12 -3.49
CA VAL A 5 6.74 -1.11 -3.88
C VAL A 5 7.71 -1.72 -4.87
N TYR A 6 7.95 -1.01 -5.97
CA TYR A 6 8.99 -1.30 -6.95
C TYR A 6 10.12 -0.30 -6.76
N PHE A 7 11.33 -0.81 -6.60
CA PHE A 7 12.54 -0.02 -6.43
C PHE A 7 13.27 0.17 -7.77
N ARG A 8 14.07 1.23 -7.87
CA ARG A 8 14.91 1.46 -9.06
C ARG A 8 15.95 0.37 -9.31
N SER A 9 16.28 -0.42 -8.29
CA SER A 9 17.15 -1.60 -8.41
C SER A 9 16.51 -2.75 -9.20
N GLY A 10 15.21 -2.68 -9.50
CA GLY A 10 14.44 -3.78 -10.08
C GLY A 10 13.83 -4.73 -9.04
N ALA A 11 14.21 -4.59 -7.75
CA ALA A 11 13.57 -5.32 -6.67
C ALA A 11 12.14 -4.82 -6.42
N SER A 12 11.27 -5.69 -5.91
CA SER A 12 9.94 -5.33 -5.43
C SER A 12 9.64 -5.98 -4.07
N GLN A 13 8.88 -5.26 -3.24
CA GLN A 13 8.56 -5.71 -1.89
C GLN A 13 7.14 -5.28 -1.50
N VAL A 14 6.40 -6.19 -0.87
CA VAL A 14 5.11 -5.88 -0.26
C VAL A 14 5.34 -5.39 1.17
N PHE A 15 4.79 -4.23 1.49
CA PHE A 15 4.74 -3.64 2.82
C PHE A 15 3.33 -3.77 3.40
N ILE A 16 3.25 -4.03 4.70
CA ILE A 16 2.02 -3.97 5.48
C ILE A 16 2.14 -2.75 6.39
N ILE A 17 1.33 -1.73 6.14
CA ILE A 17 1.43 -0.42 6.81
C ILE A 17 0.09 0.00 7.43
N PRO A 18 0.08 0.85 8.47
CA PRO A 18 -1.13 1.51 8.96
C PRO A 18 -1.83 2.32 7.86
N GLN A 19 -3.15 2.54 7.95
CA GLN A 19 -3.86 3.34 6.93
C GLN A 19 -3.57 4.84 7.04
N ASP A 20 -3.17 5.28 8.23
CA ASP A 20 -2.95 6.66 8.64
C ASP A 20 -1.46 7.05 8.63
N ILE A 21 -0.57 6.17 8.15
CA ILE A 21 0.86 6.46 8.08
C ILE A 21 1.13 7.69 7.18
N PRO A 22 1.94 8.67 7.64
CA PRO A 22 2.36 9.77 6.80
C PRO A 22 3.17 9.27 5.59
N THR A 23 2.85 9.77 4.40
CA THR A 23 3.54 9.40 3.15
C THR A 23 5.06 9.59 3.22
N ILE A 24 5.51 10.65 3.92
CA ILE A 24 6.94 10.94 4.09
C ILE A 24 7.64 9.88 4.95
N GLU A 25 6.96 9.37 5.97
CA GLU A 25 7.49 8.34 6.86
C GLU A 25 7.54 7.00 6.14
N PHE A 26 6.44 6.63 5.46
CA PHE A 26 6.42 5.43 4.63
C PHE A 26 7.55 5.42 3.59
N ARG A 27 7.75 6.55 2.90
CA ARG A 27 8.83 6.68 1.92
C ARG A 27 10.20 6.46 2.54
N ARG A 28 10.49 7.08 3.68
CA ARG A 28 11.79 6.91 4.37
C ARG A 28 12.04 5.46 4.76
N VAL A 29 11.03 4.78 5.29
CA VAL A 29 11.13 3.37 5.66
C VAL A 29 11.35 2.49 4.43
N ALA A 30 10.58 2.70 3.36
CA ALA A 30 10.74 1.94 2.13
C ALA A 30 12.12 2.17 1.49
N GLU A 31 12.60 3.41 1.46
CA GLU A 31 13.95 3.76 0.94
C GLU A 31 15.07 3.15 1.79
N ALA A 32 14.90 3.07 3.11
CA ALA A 32 15.86 2.41 3.99
C ALA A 32 15.96 0.89 3.75
N VAL A 33 14.88 0.26 3.28
CA VAL A 33 14.84 -1.19 3.01
C VAL A 33 15.37 -1.53 1.61
N GLY A 34 14.92 -0.82 0.58
CA GLY A 34 15.15 -1.20 -0.82
C GLY A 34 15.80 -0.12 -1.70
N GLY A 35 16.14 1.04 -1.13
CA GLY A 35 16.67 2.19 -1.85
C GLY A 35 15.59 2.98 -2.58
N CYS A 36 15.99 3.73 -3.61
CA CYS A 36 15.10 4.67 -4.29
C CYS A 36 13.83 4.02 -4.88
N LEU A 37 12.67 4.56 -4.55
CA LEU A 37 11.40 4.10 -5.10
C LEU A 37 11.30 4.44 -6.60
N HIS A 38 10.63 3.56 -7.33
CA HIS A 38 10.23 3.74 -8.72
C HIS A 38 8.71 3.83 -8.86
N ARG A 39 7.97 2.90 -8.27
CA ARG A 39 6.50 2.81 -8.36
C ARG A 39 5.90 2.20 -7.09
N VAL A 40 4.66 2.57 -6.78
CA VAL A 40 3.90 2.07 -5.63
C VAL A 40 2.50 1.66 -6.08
N GLU A 41 2.02 0.50 -5.61
CA GLU A 41 0.69 -0.03 -5.89
C GLU A 41 -0.05 -0.39 -4.61
N PHE A 42 -1.30 0.03 -4.50
CA PHE A 42 -2.14 -0.26 -3.34
C PHE A 42 -2.94 -1.53 -3.60
N ILE A 43 -2.70 -2.56 -2.79
CA ILE A 43 -3.44 -3.82 -2.86
C ILE A 43 -4.68 -3.65 -1.98
N GLN A 44 -5.78 -3.18 -2.57
CA GLN A 44 -7.08 -3.14 -1.92
C GLN A 44 -7.73 -4.53 -1.99
N LYS A 45 -8.27 -5.00 -0.86
CA LYS A 45 -9.30 -6.06 -0.92
C LYS A 45 -10.57 -5.37 -1.37
N GLU A 46 -11.20 -5.83 -2.44
CA GLU A 46 -12.56 -5.42 -2.79
C GLU A 46 -13.46 -5.72 -1.59
N VAL A 47 -13.83 -4.69 -0.84
CA VAL A 47 -14.91 -4.80 0.13
C VAL A 47 -16.17 -4.77 -0.71
N LYS A 48 -16.75 -5.96 -0.98
CA LYS A 48 -18.11 -6.04 -1.52
C LYS A 48 -19.02 -5.31 -0.54
N LEU A 49 -19.36 -4.06 -0.85
CA LEU A 49 -20.47 -3.34 -0.25
C LEU A 49 -21.73 -4.12 -0.60
N GLN A 50 -22.07 -5.12 0.22
CA GLN A 50 -23.40 -5.70 0.22
C GLN A 50 -24.35 -4.56 0.61
N LYS A 51 -25.03 -4.00 -0.39
CA LYS A 51 -26.14 -3.08 -0.21
C LYS A 51 -27.10 -3.73 0.78
N LEU A 52 -27.12 -3.20 2.00
CA LEU A 52 -28.17 -3.46 2.98
C LEU A 52 -29.43 -2.75 2.46
N ASN A 53 -30.08 -3.33 1.45
CA ASN A 53 -31.45 -2.94 1.11
C ASN A 53 -32.32 -3.42 2.27
N LYS A 54 -32.58 -2.49 3.20
CA LYS A 54 -33.66 -2.63 4.18
C LYS A 54 -34.95 -2.82 3.40
N SER A 55 -35.54 -4.00 3.54
CA SER A 55 -36.96 -4.22 3.30
C SER A 55 -37.74 -3.41 4.34
N CYS A 56 -38.52 -2.43 3.87
CA CYS A 56 -39.74 -1.95 4.49
C CYS A 56 -40.73 -1.67 3.36
#